data_AF-A0A4Z0L1N8-F1
#
_entry.id   AF-A0A4Z0L1N8-F1
#
_cell.length_a   1.000
_cell.length_b   1.000
_cell.length_c   1.000
_cell.angle_alpha   90.00
_cell.angle_beta   90.00
_cell.angle_gamma   90.00
#
_symmetry.space_group_name_H-M   'P 1'
#
loop_
_entity.id
_entity.type
_entity.pdbx_description
1 polymer ?
#
loop_
_entity_poly.entity_id
_entity_poly.type
_entity_poly.pdbx_seq_one_letter_code
_entity_poly.pdbx_strand_id
1 'polypeptide(L)'
;RVSRGLGDVYKSLVIDGVRDGCNTFGVEARLIGIMSRTFGEAACLQELDALLAHREKITALDLAGDELGFPGSLFLSHFNRARDAGWHITVHAGEAAGPESIWQAIRELGAERIGHGVKAVEDRALMDFLAQQRIGIESCLASNIQSSTV
;
A
#
# COMPACT_ATOMS: atom_id res chain seq x y z
N ARG A 1 -7.41 3.48 -30.44
CA ARG A 1 -8.33 4.24 -29.55
C ARG A 1 -9.37 3.31 -28.88
N VAL A 2 -8.96 2.10 -28.48
CA VAL A 2 -9.81 1.08 -27.83
C VAL A 2 -8.93 0.34 -26.83
N SER A 3 -8.70 0.94 -25.66
CA SER A 3 -8.09 0.29 -24.49
C SER A 3 -8.45 1.01 -23.19
N ARG A 4 -9.60 1.70 -23.15
CA ARG A 4 -10.26 2.03 -21.87
C ARG A 4 -10.83 0.72 -21.35
N GLY A 5 -9.94 -0.11 -20.81
CA GLY A 5 -10.23 -1.46 -20.35
C GLY A 5 -11.10 -1.41 -19.10
N LEU A 6 -11.74 -2.54 -18.81
CA LEU A 6 -12.58 -2.78 -17.62
C LEU A 6 -12.01 -2.17 -16.32
N GLY A 7 -10.68 -2.12 -16.15
CA GLY A 7 -10.01 -1.54 -14.98
C GLY A 7 -10.32 -0.05 -14.71
N ASP A 8 -10.43 0.79 -15.74
CA ASP A 8 -10.78 2.21 -15.56
C ASP A 8 -12.22 2.36 -15.08
N VAL A 9 -13.13 1.55 -15.63
CA VAL A 9 -14.55 1.53 -15.26
C VAL A 9 -14.73 1.08 -13.81
N TYR A 10 -14.04 0.01 -13.39
CA TYR A 10 -14.12 -0.45 -12.01
C TYR A 10 -13.62 0.61 -11.01
N LYS A 11 -12.56 1.34 -11.34
CA LYS A 11 -12.00 2.38 -10.46
C LYS A 11 -12.92 3.59 -10.33
N SER A 12 -13.55 4.05 -11.42
CA SER A 12 -14.55 5.10 -11.33
C SER A 12 -15.76 4.67 -10.49
N LEU A 13 -16.19 3.40 -10.59
CA LEU A 13 -17.29 2.88 -9.79
C LEU A 13 -16.97 2.85 -8.29
N VAL A 14 -15.73 2.54 -7.90
CA VAL A 14 -15.31 2.61 -6.48
C VAL A 14 -15.35 4.05 -5.97
N ILE A 15 -14.84 5.01 -6.74
CA ILE A 15 -14.82 6.43 -6.37
C ILE A 15 -16.25 6.95 -6.17
N ASP A 16 -17.15 6.64 -7.10
CA ASP A 16 -18.53 7.10 -7.03
C ASP A 16 -19.30 6.37 -5.92
N GLY A 17 -19.12 5.06 -5.75
CA GLY A 17 -19.74 4.29 -4.68
C GLY A 17 -19.32 4.76 -3.28
N VAL A 18 -18.04 5.07 -3.07
CA VAL A 18 -17.57 5.65 -1.80
C VAL A 18 -18.14 7.04 -1.58
N ARG A 19 -18.22 7.88 -2.62
CA ARG A 19 -18.84 9.21 -2.51
C ARG A 19 -20.31 9.12 -2.09
N ASP A 20 -21.08 8.24 -2.73
CA ASP A 20 -22.49 8.05 -2.44
C ASP A 20 -22.71 7.49 -1.03
N GLY A 21 -21.85 6.56 -0.59
CA GLY A 21 -21.83 6.07 0.78
C GLY A 21 -21.57 7.19 1.80
N CYS A 22 -20.53 8.01 1.59
CA CYS A 22 -20.25 9.16 2.45
C CYS A 22 -21.44 10.12 2.55
N ASN A 23 -22.08 10.44 1.42
CA ASN A 23 -23.25 11.32 1.38
C ASN A 23 -24.46 10.73 2.11
N THR A 24 -24.65 9.41 2.02
CA THR A 24 -25.79 8.71 2.61
C THR A 24 -25.64 8.53 4.12
N PHE A 25 -24.44 8.18 4.58
CA PHE A 25 -24.19 7.77 5.96
C PHE A 25 -23.46 8.83 6.81
N GLY A 26 -22.99 9.92 6.21
CA GLY A 26 -22.29 11.00 6.92
C GLY A 26 -20.90 10.63 7.45
N VAL A 27 -20.32 9.52 6.97
CA VAL A 27 -18.97 9.08 7.33
C VAL A 27 -17.96 9.71 6.38
N GLU A 28 -16.85 10.21 6.92
CA GLU A 28 -15.72 10.64 6.08
C GLU A 28 -14.87 9.44 5.66
N ALA A 29 -14.61 9.30 4.36
CA ALA A 29 -13.71 8.30 3.81
C ALA A 29 -12.67 8.91 2.88
N ARG A 30 -11.56 8.21 2.72
CA ARG A 30 -10.49 8.46 1.75
C ARG A 30 -10.11 7.13 1.10
N LEU A 31 -9.53 7.20 -0.09
CA LEU A 31 -9.15 6.02 -0.88
C LEU A 31 -7.64 5.83 -0.89
N ILE A 32 -7.22 4.59 -0.72
CA ILE A 32 -5.85 4.13 -0.90
C ILE A 32 -5.85 3.17 -2.09
N GLY A 33 -5.01 3.44 -3.08
CA GLY A 33 -4.82 2.54 -4.22
C GLY A 33 -3.82 1.45 -3.87
N ILE A 34 -4.13 0.19 -4.18
CA ILE A 34 -3.23 -0.94 -3.95
C ILE A 34 -2.61 -1.37 -5.26
N MET A 35 -1.30 -1.63 -5.23
CA MET A 35 -0.61 -2.49 -6.19
C MET A 35 -0.52 -3.91 -5.65
N SER A 36 -0.98 -4.88 -6.43
CA SER A 36 -1.05 -6.29 -6.06
C SER A 36 0.25 -6.99 -6.46
N ARG A 37 1.24 -6.99 -5.55
CA ARG A 37 2.61 -7.48 -5.83
C ARG A 37 2.65 -8.91 -6.36
N THR A 38 1.68 -9.73 -5.96
CA THR A 38 1.50 -11.13 -6.39
C THR A 38 1.45 -11.30 -7.92
N PHE A 39 1.02 -10.29 -8.67
CA PHE A 39 0.90 -10.35 -10.13
C PHE A 39 2.11 -9.75 -10.86
N GLY A 40 3.15 -9.37 -10.14
CA GLY A 40 4.40 -8.87 -10.67
C GLY A 40 4.38 -7.39 -11.10
N GLU A 41 5.57 -6.89 -11.39
CA GLU A 41 5.83 -5.46 -11.67
C GLU A 41 5.02 -4.90 -12.84
N ALA A 42 4.84 -5.68 -13.90
CA ALA A 42 4.12 -5.25 -15.10
C ALA A 42 2.62 -5.07 -14.84
N ALA A 43 2.00 -5.95 -14.05
CA ALA A 43 0.61 -5.79 -13.63
C ALA A 43 0.46 -4.60 -12.67
N CYS A 44 1.37 -4.48 -11.69
CA CYS A 44 1.39 -3.34 -10.78
C CYS A 44 1.57 -2.01 -11.50
N LEU A 45 2.32 -1.97 -12.61
CA LEU A 45 2.47 -0.78 -13.44
C LEU A 45 1.13 -0.37 -14.08
N GLN A 46 0.36 -1.34 -14.59
CA GLN A 46 -0.98 -1.08 -15.14
C GLN A 46 -1.95 -0.63 -14.05
N GLU A 47 -1.87 -1.21 -12.85
CA GLU A 47 -2.66 -0.80 -11.70
C GLU A 47 -2.35 0.65 -11.31
N LEU A 48 -1.06 0.98 -11.19
CA LEU A 48 -0.57 2.33 -10.90
C LEU A 48 -1.04 3.34 -11.95
N ASP A 49 -0.88 3.05 -13.24
CA ASP A 49 -1.28 3.96 -14.32
C ASP A 49 -2.77 4.31 -14.24
N ALA A 50 -3.61 3.30 -14.01
CA ALA A 50 -5.04 3.52 -13.87
C ALA A 50 -5.44 4.18 -12.53
N LEU A 51 -4.63 4.06 -11.47
CA LEU A 51 -4.81 4.88 -10.25
C LEU A 51 -4.43 6.35 -10.50
N LEU A 52 -3.33 6.59 -11.22
CA LEU A 52 -2.83 7.93 -11.55
C LEU A 52 -3.81 8.71 -12.45
N ALA A 53 -4.58 8.02 -13.29
CA ALA A 53 -5.67 8.61 -14.06
C ALA A 53 -6.73 9.29 -13.16
N HIS A 54 -6.81 8.90 -11.89
CA HIS A 54 -7.71 9.45 -10.87
C HIS A 54 -6.96 10.06 -9.69
N ARG A 55 -5.74 10.57 -9.89
CA ARG A 55 -4.82 11.00 -8.82
C ARG A 55 -5.44 11.86 -7.73
N GLU A 56 -6.32 12.79 -8.09
CA GLU A 56 -6.92 13.76 -7.16
C GLU A 56 -7.98 13.14 -6.24
N LYS A 57 -8.38 11.89 -6.49
CA LYS A 57 -9.35 11.14 -5.70
C LYS A 57 -8.70 10.06 -4.82
N ILE A 58 -7.40 9.82 -5.00
CA ILE A 58 -6.62 8.85 -4.24
C ILE A 58 -5.71 9.63 -3.28
N THR A 59 -5.64 9.17 -2.03
CA THR A 59 -4.86 9.83 -0.96
C THR A 59 -3.49 9.19 -0.77
N ALA A 60 -3.39 7.87 -0.93
CA ALA A 60 -2.16 7.13 -0.74
C ALA A 60 -2.04 5.95 -1.70
N LEU A 61 -0.81 5.45 -1.85
CA LEU A 61 -0.51 4.19 -2.51
C LEU A 61 -0.09 3.14 -1.47
N ASP A 62 -0.48 1.89 -1.69
CA ASP A 62 -0.09 0.70 -0.94
C ASP A 62 0.45 -0.40 -1.85
N LEU A 63 1.28 -1.30 -1.29
CA LEU A 63 1.74 -2.53 -1.91
C LEU A 63 1.33 -3.69 -1.00
N ALA A 64 0.51 -4.60 -1.52
CA ALA A 64 -0.03 -5.74 -0.79
C ALA A 64 0.04 -7.02 -1.62
N GLY A 65 -0.16 -8.18 -0.97
CA GLY A 65 -0.09 -9.50 -1.60
C GLY A 65 1.11 -10.33 -1.14
N ASP A 66 1.61 -11.21 -2.00
CA ASP A 66 2.69 -12.15 -1.68
C ASP A 66 4.02 -11.45 -1.41
N GLU A 67 4.27 -11.15 -0.13
CA GLU A 67 5.46 -10.42 0.33
C GLU A 67 6.76 -11.18 0.06
N LEU A 68 6.76 -12.50 0.29
CA LEU A 68 7.95 -13.34 0.12
C LEU A 68 8.29 -13.54 -1.36
N GLY A 69 7.27 -13.77 -2.20
CA GLY A 69 7.47 -14.00 -3.63
C GLY A 69 7.91 -12.76 -4.41
N PHE A 70 7.53 -11.57 -3.95
CA PHE A 70 7.75 -10.32 -4.69
C PHE A 70 8.28 -9.22 -3.78
N PRO A 71 9.56 -9.22 -3.36
CA PRO A 71 10.12 -8.26 -2.41
C PRO A 71 9.94 -6.80 -2.84
N GLY A 72 9.88 -5.89 -1.87
CA GLY A 72 9.46 -4.49 -2.11
C GLY A 72 10.42 -3.73 -3.01
N SER A 73 11.68 -4.14 -3.05
CA SER A 73 12.74 -3.58 -3.91
C SER A 73 12.41 -3.63 -5.40
N LEU A 74 11.57 -4.57 -5.84
CA LEU A 74 11.11 -4.66 -7.23
C LEU A 74 10.23 -3.45 -7.63
N PHE A 75 9.60 -2.78 -6.66
CA PHE A 75 8.58 -1.76 -6.92
C PHE A 75 9.09 -0.33 -6.70
N LEU A 76 10.40 -0.13 -6.56
CA LEU A 76 11.00 1.19 -6.31
C LEU A 76 10.54 2.24 -7.34
N SER A 77 10.56 1.88 -8.63
CA SER A 77 10.16 2.81 -9.70
C SER A 77 8.68 3.21 -9.62
N HIS A 78 7.81 2.29 -9.19
CA HIS A 78 6.39 2.53 -9.00
C HIS A 78 6.15 3.52 -7.85
N PHE A 79 6.84 3.32 -6.73
CA PHE A 79 6.74 4.21 -5.56
C PHE A 79 7.37 5.58 -5.81
N ASN A 80 8.42 5.69 -6.63
CA ASN A 80 8.93 6.98 -7.07
C ASN A 80 7.84 7.79 -7.77
N ARG A 81 7.12 7.17 -8.72
CA ARG A 81 6.01 7.82 -9.45
C ARG A 81 4.85 8.21 -8.53
N ALA A 82 4.55 7.40 -7.52
CA ALA A 82 3.52 7.71 -6.53
C ALA A 82 3.87 8.94 -5.68
N ARG A 83 5.12 9.03 -5.21
CA ARG A 83 5.59 10.20 -4.46
C ARG A 83 5.68 11.45 -5.34
N ASP A 84 6.09 11.32 -6.60
CA ASP A 84 6.07 12.42 -7.58
C ASP A 84 4.64 12.92 -7.86
N ALA A 85 3.64 12.04 -7.74
CA ALA A 85 2.23 12.40 -7.83
C ALA A 85 1.70 13.09 -6.56
N GLY A 86 2.50 13.17 -5.50
CA GLY A 86 2.14 13.77 -4.22
C GLY A 86 1.27 12.89 -3.31
N TRP A 87 1.23 11.58 -3.57
CA TRP A 87 0.51 10.65 -2.69
C TRP A 87 1.33 10.30 -1.45
N HIS A 88 0.61 10.03 -0.36
CA HIS A 88 1.17 9.38 0.82
C HIS A 88 1.51 7.91 0.54
N ILE A 89 2.37 7.33 1.36
CA ILE A 89 2.84 5.95 1.19
C ILE A 89 2.56 5.09 2.43
N THR A 90 1.87 3.98 2.23
CA THR A 90 1.86 2.84 3.16
C THR A 90 2.33 1.58 2.42
N VAL A 91 2.84 0.58 3.13
CA VAL A 91 3.33 -0.67 2.51
C VAL A 91 3.08 -1.84 3.46
N HIS A 92 2.51 -2.94 2.96
CA HIS A 92 2.52 -4.20 3.70
C HIS A 92 3.94 -4.76 3.75
N ALA A 93 4.52 -4.77 4.95
CA ALA A 93 5.86 -5.27 5.20
C ALA A 93 6.00 -5.84 6.61
N GLY A 94 6.83 -6.87 6.77
CA GLY A 94 7.05 -7.51 8.06
C GLY A 94 5.88 -8.39 8.51
N GLU A 95 5.08 -8.89 7.57
CA GLU A 95 3.97 -9.82 7.82
C GLU A 95 4.44 -11.26 7.60
N ALA A 96 4.91 -11.57 6.39
CA ALA A 96 5.46 -12.87 6.01
C ALA A 96 7.00 -12.83 5.93
N ALA A 97 7.59 -11.69 5.54
CA ALA A 97 9.04 -11.47 5.52
C ALA A 97 9.54 -10.75 6.78
N GLY A 98 10.86 -10.70 6.98
CA GLY A 98 11.51 -10.18 8.19
C GLY A 98 11.58 -8.65 8.32
N PRO A 99 12.23 -8.13 9.37
CA PRO A 99 12.42 -6.69 9.59
C PRO A 99 13.14 -5.96 8.45
N GLU A 100 13.93 -6.67 7.64
CA GLU A 100 14.55 -6.15 6.42
C GLU A 100 13.54 -5.64 5.40
N SER A 101 12.37 -6.28 5.29
CA SER A 101 11.27 -5.83 4.42
C SER A 101 10.73 -4.48 4.89
N ILE A 102 10.59 -4.31 6.21
CA ILE A 102 10.14 -3.06 6.83
C ILE A 102 11.18 -1.94 6.59
N TRP A 103 12.46 -2.22 6.82
CA TRP A 103 13.53 -1.27 6.53
C TRP A 103 13.54 -0.81 5.07
N GLN A 104 13.36 -1.74 4.14
CA GLN A 104 13.31 -1.46 2.70
C GLN A 104 12.10 -0.58 2.35
N ALA A 105 10.92 -0.91 2.87
CA ALA A 105 9.70 -0.11 2.68
C ALA A 105 9.90 1.34 3.15
N ILE A 106 10.52 1.53 4.31
CA ILE A 106 10.80 2.86 4.87
C ILE A 106 11.82 3.62 4.02
N ARG A 107 12.98 3.02 3.75
CA ARG A 107 14.13 3.73 3.20
C ARG A 107 14.06 3.94 1.70
N GLU A 108 13.46 3.00 0.97
CA GLU A 108 13.45 3.03 -0.50
C GLU A 108 12.06 3.39 -1.05
N LEU A 109 11.01 2.79 -0.49
CA LEU A 109 9.64 3.07 -0.93
C LEU A 109 9.08 4.34 -0.31
N GLY A 110 9.70 4.85 0.76
CA GLY A 110 9.32 6.08 1.43
C GLY A 110 8.05 5.92 2.26
N ALA A 111 7.83 4.74 2.83
CA ALA A 111 6.64 4.44 3.62
C ALA A 111 6.54 5.31 4.88
N GLU A 112 5.41 5.99 5.03
CA GLU A 112 5.03 6.77 6.22
C GLU A 112 4.28 5.89 7.25
N ARG A 113 3.71 4.78 6.77
CA ARG A 113 3.03 3.76 7.57
C ARG A 113 3.38 2.37 7.04
N ILE A 114 3.32 1.37 7.91
CA ILE A 114 3.59 -0.03 7.59
C ILE A 114 2.35 -0.86 7.94
N GLY A 115 1.82 -1.55 6.92
CA GLY A 115 0.83 -2.60 7.06
C GLY A 115 1.42 -3.78 7.82
N HIS A 116 0.74 -4.22 8.88
CA HIS A 116 1.20 -5.26 9.82
C HIS A 116 2.43 -4.86 10.65
N GLY A 117 3.63 -4.91 10.08
CA GLY A 117 4.89 -4.62 10.78
C GLY A 117 5.20 -5.54 11.96
N VAL A 118 4.64 -6.75 12.00
CA VAL A 118 4.73 -7.66 13.15
C VAL A 118 6.18 -8.02 13.48
N LYS A 119 6.98 -8.30 12.45
CA LYS A 119 8.40 -8.68 12.62
C LYS A 119 9.32 -7.52 13.02
N ALA A 120 8.80 -6.29 13.19
CA ALA A 120 9.60 -5.17 13.70
C ALA A 120 10.22 -5.48 15.07
N VAL A 121 9.52 -6.23 15.91
CA VAL A 121 9.97 -6.60 17.27
C VAL A 121 11.23 -7.46 17.28
N GLU A 122 11.59 -8.07 16.16
CA GLU A 122 12.82 -8.88 16.00
C GLU A 122 14.07 -8.00 15.85
N ASP A 123 13.91 -6.69 15.57
CA ASP A 123 14.99 -5.72 15.44
C ASP A 123 14.75 -4.50 16.34
N ARG A 124 15.54 -4.40 17.42
CA ARG A 124 15.46 -3.28 18.37
C ARG A 124 15.75 -1.92 17.74
N ALA A 125 16.71 -1.85 16.80
CA ALA A 125 17.05 -0.59 16.15
C ALA A 125 15.92 -0.11 15.24
N LEU A 126 15.22 -1.04 14.59
CA LEU A 126 14.01 -0.74 13.82
C LEU A 126 12.89 -0.22 14.72
N MET A 127 12.62 -0.87 15.85
CA MET A 127 11.61 -0.40 16.82
C MET A 127 11.91 1.02 17.32
N ASP A 128 13.17 1.30 17.67
CA ASP A 128 13.60 2.63 18.09
C ASP A 128 13.41 3.66 16.96
N PHE A 129 13.75 3.30 15.73
CA PHE A 129 13.60 4.16 14.55
C PHE A 129 12.13 4.47 14.24
N LEU A 130 11.25 3.46 14.25
CA LEU A 130 9.81 3.62 14.03
C LEU A 130 9.20 4.63 15.00
N ALA A 131 9.55 4.51 16.29
CA ALA A 131 9.08 5.42 17.33
C ALA A 131 9.64 6.85 17.16
N GLN A 132 10.93 6.98 16.87
CA GLN A 132 11.58 8.30 16.70
C GLN A 132 11.05 9.05 15.48
N GLN A 133 10.87 8.35 14.36
CA GLN A 133 10.37 8.93 13.11
C GLN A 133 8.84 9.01 13.04
N ARG A 134 8.14 8.46 14.04
CA ARG A 134 6.66 8.39 14.12
C ARG A 134 6.04 7.69 12.91
N ILE A 135 6.68 6.62 12.44
CA ILE A 135 6.15 5.78 11.37
C ILE A 135 4.98 4.97 11.94
N GLY A 136 3.81 5.07 11.31
CA GLY A 136 2.61 4.39 11.78
C GLY A 136 2.69 2.87 11.57
N ILE A 137 2.21 2.09 12.54
CA ILE A 137 2.02 0.64 12.38
C ILE A 137 0.52 0.33 12.34
N GLU A 138 0.09 -0.32 11.27
CA GLU A 138 -1.31 -0.68 11.01
C GLU A 138 -1.54 -2.14 11.46
N SER A 139 -1.75 -2.34 12.76
CA SER A 139 -1.90 -3.68 13.35
C SER A 139 -3.24 -4.34 13.03
N CYS A 140 -3.19 -5.56 12.47
CA CYS A 140 -4.36 -6.35 12.06
C CYS A 140 -4.47 -7.66 12.85
N LEU A 141 -4.89 -7.59 14.12
CA LEU A 141 -4.81 -8.71 15.08
C LEU A 141 -5.43 -10.03 14.59
N ALA A 142 -6.69 -9.99 14.11
CA ALA A 142 -7.37 -11.18 13.61
C ALA A 142 -6.75 -11.70 12.31
N SER A 143 -6.27 -10.79 11.45
CA SER A 143 -5.57 -11.14 10.21
C SER A 143 -4.31 -11.93 10.51
N ASN A 144 -3.48 -11.45 11.44
CA ASN A 144 -2.19 -12.08 11.78
C ASN A 144 -2.36 -13.54 12.25
N ILE A 145 -3.46 -13.84 12.95
CA ILE A 145 -3.79 -15.21 13.36
C ILE A 145 -4.25 -16.05 12.16
N GLN A 146 -5.09 -15.49 11.29
CA GLN A 146 -5.64 -16.21 10.13
C GLN A 146 -4.60 -16.47 9.03
N SER A 147 -3.61 -15.60 8.88
CA SER A 147 -2.47 -15.78 7.96
C SER A 147 -1.34 -16.63 8.57
N SER A 148 -1.45 -17.06 9.83
CA SER A 148 -0.39 -17.74 10.58
C SER A 148 0.91 -16.93 10.65
N THR A 149 0.80 -15.60 10.65
CA THR A 149 1.91 -14.68 10.92
C THR A 149 2.36 -14.76 12.38
N VAL A 150 1.41 -14.99 13.30
CA VAL A 150 1.63 -15.20 14.74
C VAL A 150 0.88 -16.42 15.28
#